data_AF-A0A6B2C8E7-F1
#
_entry.id   AF-A0A6B2C8E7-F1
#
_cell.length_a   1.000
_cell.length_b   1.000
_cell.length_c   1.000
_cell.angle_alpha   90.00
_cell.angle_beta   90.00
_cell.angle_gamma   90.00
#
_symmetry.space_group_name_H-M   'P 1'
#
loop_
_entity.id
_entity.type
_entity.pdbx_description
1 polymer ?
#
loop_
_entity_poly.entity_id
_entity_poly.type
_entity_poly.pdbx_seq_one_letter_code
_entity_poly.pdbx_strand_id
1 'polypeptide(L)'
;MSGNNLIVNNDGRKRRITTPLIALLIAVVISIAFASVFVYYPMAVTLQPASPPVYFETGSNAGAYDLGGSGTPYTSNTISVSIGSNATSLTIIVHPTYQVTYYKNVSIVYNNDGKSYKVCFRVNTPLSDLPPNSKAYLYIYSQGYARSLSDYPTPTPSGYLAQIDLTSTGTTCVGTTTFLGYNQFYEMDLYIYIPEGYNVGMTSGTTYTANLLLIYTPQTSETPP
;
A
#
# COMPACT_ATOMS: atom_id res chain seq x y z
N MET A 1 18.06 20.61 108.72
CA MET A 1 17.14 19.54 108.28
C MET A 1 15.77 20.16 108.05
N SER A 2 14.99 19.65 107.08
CA SER A 2 13.60 20.07 106.76
C SER A 2 13.42 21.51 106.24
N GLY A 3 12.31 21.80 105.53
CA GLY A 3 11.87 23.18 105.20
C GLY A 3 11.43 23.52 103.76
N ASN A 4 10.59 22.69 103.13
CA ASN A 4 10.01 22.87 101.78
C ASN A 4 9.46 24.27 101.38
N ASN A 5 9.50 24.55 100.05
CA ASN A 5 8.45 25.24 99.22
C ASN A 5 8.20 26.77 99.36
N LEU A 6 7.69 27.53 98.36
CA LEU A 6 7.30 27.29 96.94
C LEU A 6 7.12 28.63 96.14
N ILE A 7 7.59 28.68 94.86
CA ILE A 7 7.32 29.69 93.77
C ILE A 7 7.50 31.20 94.11
N VAL A 8 7.39 32.23 93.22
CA VAL A 8 7.05 32.45 91.77
C VAL A 8 7.92 33.64 91.25
N ASN A 9 8.13 33.99 89.96
CA ASN A 9 7.77 33.42 88.65
C ASN A 9 9.01 33.52 87.66
N ASN A 10 9.16 34.28 86.55
CA ASN A 10 8.30 35.14 85.69
C ASN A 10 8.85 35.25 84.22
N ASP A 11 8.35 36.22 83.44
CA ASP A 11 8.51 36.46 81.99
C ASP A 11 9.90 36.93 81.48
N GLY A 12 10.27 36.80 80.19
CA GLY A 12 9.55 36.09 79.11
C GLY A 12 9.60 36.75 77.71
N ARG A 13 10.67 36.54 76.92
CA ARG A 13 10.67 36.73 75.46
C ARG A 13 11.48 35.66 74.73
N LYS A 14 10.81 34.63 74.22
CA LYS A 14 11.42 33.57 73.38
C LYS A 14 11.53 34.05 71.91
N ARG A 15 12.65 33.75 71.23
CA ARG A 15 12.86 34.11 69.81
C ARG A 15 11.85 33.35 68.92
N ARG A 16 11.35 34.01 67.86
CA ARG A 16 10.36 33.44 66.93
C ARG A 16 11.01 32.45 65.95
N ILE A 17 10.85 31.15 66.21
CA ILE A 17 11.30 30.05 65.32
C ILE A 17 10.29 29.79 64.18
N THR A 18 9.11 30.42 64.22
CA THR A 18 7.99 30.16 63.30
C THR A 18 8.26 30.56 61.85
N THR A 19 8.99 31.65 61.59
CA THR A 19 9.19 32.17 60.22
C THR A 19 9.89 31.20 59.27
N PRO A 20 11.08 30.62 59.59
CA PRO A 20 11.73 29.67 58.69
C PRO A 20 10.93 28.37 58.51
N LEU A 21 10.17 27.95 59.53
CA LEU A 21 9.35 26.74 59.46
C LEU A 21 8.22 26.87 58.43
N ILE A 22 7.59 28.05 58.34
CA ILE A 22 6.53 28.35 57.36
C ILE A 22 7.11 28.39 55.94
N ALA A 23 8.28 29.00 55.74
CA ALA A 23 8.94 29.03 54.43
C ALA A 23 9.31 27.62 53.93
N LEU A 24 9.81 26.75 54.82
CA LEU A 24 10.09 25.35 54.51
C LEU A 24 8.81 24.58 54.15
N LEU A 25 7.72 24.79 54.91
CA LEU A 25 6.43 24.15 54.64
C LEU A 25 5.88 24.52 53.25
N ILE A 26 5.97 25.79 52.87
CA ILE A 26 5.55 26.27 51.54
C ILE A 26 6.40 25.63 50.43
N ALA A 27 7.73 25.54 50.62
CA ALA A 27 8.60 24.88 49.65
C ALA A 27 8.28 23.39 49.48
N VAL A 28 7.93 22.68 50.56
CA VAL A 28 7.46 21.27 50.51
C VAL A 28 6.12 21.15 49.79
N VAL A 29 5.17 22.08 50.00
CA VAL A 29 3.87 22.07 49.31
C VAL A 29 4.00 22.36 47.81
N ILE A 30 4.92 23.23 47.39
CA ILE A 30 5.18 23.52 45.96
C ILE A 30 5.98 22.40 45.29
N SER A 31 6.69 21.57 46.06
CA SER A 31 7.38 20.36 45.57
C SER A 31 6.54 19.08 45.71
N ILE A 32 5.24 19.18 46.04
CA ILE A 32 4.27 18.13 45.71
C ILE A 32 4.28 17.99 44.19
N ALA A 33 4.76 16.83 43.72
CA ALA A 33 5.13 16.63 42.33
C ALA A 33 4.00 16.99 41.35
N PHE A 34 4.38 17.50 40.18
CA PHE A 34 3.62 17.30 38.95
C PHE A 34 3.61 15.80 38.64
N ALA A 35 2.78 15.05 39.36
CA ALA A 35 2.46 13.68 39.03
C ALA A 35 1.75 13.72 37.68
N SER A 36 2.46 13.27 36.63
CA SER A 36 1.84 12.95 35.35
C SER A 36 0.94 11.73 35.56
N VAL A 37 -0.28 11.95 36.06
CA VAL A 37 -1.24 10.89 36.40
C VAL A 37 -1.80 10.30 35.11
N PHE A 38 -1.04 9.37 34.52
CA PHE A 38 -1.49 8.57 33.40
C PHE A 38 -2.52 7.54 33.89
N VAL A 39 -3.81 7.85 33.71
CA VAL A 39 -4.91 6.93 34.02
C VAL A 39 -5.12 6.00 32.83
N TYR A 40 -4.77 4.73 33.01
CA TYR A 40 -4.97 3.69 32.00
C TYR A 40 -6.29 2.96 32.20
N TYR A 41 -7.28 3.28 31.38
CA TYR A 41 -8.50 2.46 31.26
C TYR A 41 -8.23 1.28 30.33
N PRO A 42 -8.60 0.04 30.70
CA PRO A 42 -8.45 -1.10 29.81
C PRO A 42 -9.44 -1.00 28.64
N MET A 43 -8.95 -1.11 27.41
CA MET A 43 -9.77 -1.35 26.22
C MET A 43 -9.43 -2.71 25.62
N ALA A 44 -10.41 -3.33 24.96
CA ALA A 44 -10.21 -4.54 24.16
C ALA A 44 -10.56 -4.23 22.71
N VAL A 45 -9.67 -4.60 21.78
CA VAL A 45 -9.92 -4.54 20.34
C VAL A 45 -10.05 -5.97 19.85
N THR A 46 -11.24 -6.37 19.43
CA THR A 46 -11.52 -7.69 18.86
C THR A 46 -11.49 -7.59 17.34
N LEU A 47 -10.67 -8.41 16.69
CA LEU A 47 -10.60 -8.51 15.23
C LEU A 47 -11.34 -9.77 14.77
N GLN A 48 -12.21 -9.62 13.77
CA GLN A 48 -12.88 -10.72 13.07
C GLN A 48 -12.60 -10.60 11.57
N PRO A 49 -11.59 -11.32 11.05
CA PRO A 49 -11.29 -11.31 9.62
C PRO A 49 -12.45 -11.86 8.79
N ALA A 50 -12.66 -11.29 7.61
CA ALA A 50 -13.62 -11.74 6.60
C ALA A 50 -12.92 -11.92 5.25
N SER A 51 -13.53 -12.70 4.34
CA SER A 51 -13.03 -12.86 2.98
C SER A 51 -13.06 -11.54 2.21
N PRO A 52 -12.07 -11.27 1.32
CA PRO A 52 -12.04 -10.04 0.53
C PRO A 52 -13.22 -10.00 -0.46
N PRO A 53 -13.97 -8.89 -0.56
CA PRO A 53 -15.05 -8.74 -1.54
C PRO A 53 -14.51 -8.53 -2.97
N VAL A 54 -13.37 -7.85 -3.08
CA VAL A 54 -12.65 -7.56 -4.33
C VAL A 54 -11.30 -8.27 -4.29
N TYR A 55 -11.01 -9.08 -5.31
CA TYR A 55 -9.85 -9.98 -5.34
C TYR A 55 -9.39 -10.28 -6.79
N PHE A 56 -8.25 -10.96 -6.93
CA PHE A 56 -7.66 -11.30 -8.24
C PHE A 56 -8.11 -12.68 -8.74
N GLU A 57 -8.39 -12.78 -10.05
CA GLU A 57 -8.50 -14.06 -10.77
C GLU A 57 -7.61 -14.08 -12.02
N THR A 58 -7.44 -15.27 -12.62
CA THR A 58 -6.70 -15.46 -13.87
C THR A 58 -7.48 -14.91 -15.07
N GLY A 59 -6.81 -14.16 -15.94
CA GLY A 59 -7.40 -13.68 -17.19
C GLY A 59 -7.38 -14.76 -18.27
N SER A 60 -8.11 -14.55 -19.38
CA SER A 60 -8.25 -15.55 -20.44
C SER A 60 -6.95 -15.88 -21.19
N ASN A 61 -5.86 -15.14 -20.93
CA ASN A 61 -4.54 -15.33 -21.52
C ASN A 61 -3.49 -15.81 -20.49
N ALA A 62 -3.90 -16.08 -19.24
CA ALA A 62 -3.04 -16.69 -18.23
C ALA A 62 -2.62 -18.11 -18.65
N GLY A 63 -1.33 -18.42 -18.53
CA GLY A 63 -0.77 -19.71 -18.95
C GLY A 63 -0.66 -19.92 -20.47
N ALA A 64 -1.10 -18.97 -21.30
CA ALA A 64 -0.91 -19.01 -22.74
C ALA A 64 0.57 -18.82 -23.12
N TYR A 65 0.95 -19.23 -24.33
CA TYR A 65 2.30 -19.01 -24.85
C TYR A 65 2.62 -17.52 -25.00
N ASP A 66 3.83 -17.16 -24.58
CA ASP A 66 4.36 -15.79 -24.59
C ASP A 66 5.27 -15.61 -25.80
N LEU A 67 6.43 -16.27 -25.80
CA LEU A 67 7.38 -16.33 -26.92
C LEU A 67 7.90 -17.76 -27.13
N GLY A 68 7.60 -18.31 -28.30
CA GLY A 68 8.18 -19.56 -28.79
C GLY A 68 7.58 -20.84 -28.18
N GLY A 69 7.89 -21.96 -28.83
CA GLY A 69 7.41 -23.30 -28.48
C GLY A 69 8.47 -24.14 -27.77
N SER A 70 8.78 -25.31 -28.34
CA SER A 70 9.77 -26.25 -27.81
C SER A 70 11.07 -26.23 -28.64
N GLY A 71 12.02 -25.34 -28.34
CA GLY A 71 13.35 -25.39 -28.96
C GLY A 71 14.28 -24.24 -28.58
N THR A 72 15.55 -24.54 -28.31
CA THR A 72 16.59 -23.58 -27.90
C THR A 72 16.71 -22.41 -28.89
N PRO A 73 16.77 -21.14 -28.43
CA PRO A 73 16.80 -20.68 -27.03
C PRO A 73 15.41 -20.55 -26.38
N TYR A 74 14.32 -20.67 -27.14
CA TYR A 74 12.94 -20.45 -26.68
C TYR A 74 12.38 -21.67 -25.94
N THR A 75 12.68 -21.77 -24.65
CA THR A 75 12.19 -22.83 -23.77
C THR A 75 10.77 -22.55 -23.24
N SER A 76 9.77 -22.69 -24.11
CA SER A 76 8.35 -22.73 -23.75
C SER A 76 7.89 -21.61 -22.79
N ASN A 77 8.22 -20.35 -23.11
CA ASN A 77 7.81 -19.23 -22.28
C ASN A 77 6.28 -19.09 -22.32
N THR A 78 5.65 -19.00 -21.15
CA THR A 78 4.22 -18.75 -20.98
C THR A 78 3.98 -17.54 -20.10
N ILE A 79 2.82 -16.92 -20.26
CA ILE A 79 2.33 -15.80 -19.45
C ILE A 79 2.00 -16.35 -18.06
N SER A 80 2.98 -16.35 -17.15
CA SER A 80 2.84 -16.96 -15.83
C SER A 80 2.08 -16.03 -14.91
N VAL A 81 0.99 -16.53 -14.33
CA VAL A 81 0.09 -15.76 -13.47
C VAL A 81 -0.12 -16.57 -12.19
N SER A 82 0.43 -16.07 -11.08
CA SER A 82 0.34 -16.70 -9.77
C SER A 82 -0.46 -15.81 -8.84
N ILE A 83 -1.44 -16.39 -8.15
CA ILE A 83 -2.38 -15.69 -7.27
C ILE A 83 -2.27 -16.33 -5.88
N GLY A 84 -2.18 -15.49 -4.84
CA GLY A 84 -2.09 -15.97 -3.46
C GLY A 84 -3.34 -16.76 -3.04
N SER A 85 -3.21 -17.64 -2.05
CA SER A 85 -4.29 -18.55 -1.62
C SER A 85 -5.60 -17.86 -1.18
N ASN A 86 -5.52 -16.58 -0.81
CA ASN A 86 -6.66 -15.74 -0.40
C ASN A 86 -7.07 -14.73 -1.50
N ALA A 87 -6.50 -14.86 -2.71
CA ALA A 87 -6.67 -13.99 -3.87
C ALA A 87 -6.37 -12.48 -3.67
N THR A 88 -5.68 -12.12 -2.58
CA THR A 88 -5.26 -10.75 -2.26
C THR A 88 -3.86 -10.36 -2.77
N SER A 89 -3.16 -11.28 -3.44
CA SER A 89 -1.86 -11.02 -4.08
C SER A 89 -1.79 -11.65 -5.46
N LEU A 90 -1.03 -11.03 -6.34
CA LEU A 90 -0.89 -11.37 -7.75
C LEU A 90 0.57 -11.15 -8.18
N THR A 91 1.11 -12.12 -8.90
CA THR A 91 2.38 -12.03 -9.63
C THR A 91 2.12 -12.37 -11.09
N ILE A 92 2.49 -11.49 -12.01
CA ILE A 92 2.48 -11.74 -13.45
C ILE A 92 3.93 -11.73 -13.94
N ILE A 93 4.32 -12.72 -14.74
CA ILE A 93 5.62 -12.79 -15.42
C ILE A 93 5.36 -12.90 -16.92
N VAL A 94 5.97 -11.99 -17.68
CA VAL A 94 5.90 -11.90 -19.15
C VAL A 94 7.30 -11.64 -19.71
N HIS A 95 7.51 -11.98 -20.97
CA HIS A 95 8.82 -12.06 -21.61
C HIS A 95 8.89 -11.17 -22.88
N PRO A 96 8.65 -9.85 -22.79
CA PRO A 96 8.52 -8.98 -23.95
C PRO A 96 9.80 -8.85 -24.79
N THR A 97 9.66 -8.66 -26.10
CA THR A 97 10.78 -8.37 -27.01
C THR A 97 11.13 -6.87 -27.06
N TYR A 98 12.11 -6.53 -27.90
CA TYR A 98 12.20 -5.19 -28.48
C TYR A 98 10.92 -4.79 -29.23
N GLN A 99 10.78 -3.49 -29.50
CA GLN A 99 9.56 -2.86 -30.01
C GLN A 99 8.37 -3.11 -29.06
N VAL A 100 7.13 -3.07 -29.55
CA VAL A 100 5.93 -3.19 -28.71
C VAL A 100 5.49 -4.64 -28.57
N THR A 101 5.34 -5.09 -27.32
CA THR A 101 4.61 -6.32 -26.95
C THR A 101 3.37 -5.96 -26.14
N TYR A 102 2.22 -6.56 -26.46
CA TYR A 102 0.94 -6.23 -25.81
C TYR A 102 0.15 -7.48 -25.42
N TYR A 103 0.11 -7.75 -24.12
CA TYR A 103 -0.52 -8.91 -23.51
C TYR A 103 -1.94 -8.55 -23.06
N LYS A 104 -2.94 -9.09 -23.74
CA LYS A 104 -4.36 -8.87 -23.40
C LYS A 104 -4.81 -9.84 -22.32
N ASN A 105 -5.67 -9.37 -21.40
CA ASN A 105 -6.37 -10.14 -20.36
C ASN A 105 -5.49 -11.19 -19.65
N VAL A 106 -4.43 -10.73 -18.98
CA VAL A 106 -3.51 -11.62 -18.25
C VAL A 106 -4.05 -11.99 -16.86
N SER A 107 -4.72 -11.07 -16.19
CA SER A 107 -5.41 -11.27 -14.91
C SER A 107 -6.63 -10.34 -14.84
N ILE A 108 -7.56 -10.62 -13.93
CA ILE A 108 -8.74 -9.79 -13.71
C ILE A 108 -8.86 -9.41 -12.22
N VAL A 109 -9.50 -8.27 -11.94
CA VAL A 109 -9.96 -7.89 -10.61
C VAL A 109 -11.47 -8.10 -10.57
N TYR A 110 -11.93 -9.08 -9.80
CA TYR A 110 -13.35 -9.45 -9.66
C TYR A 110 -13.96 -8.87 -8.37
N ASN A 111 -15.28 -8.60 -8.38
CA ASN A 111 -16.04 -8.21 -7.19
C ASN A 111 -17.24 -9.14 -6.95
N ASN A 112 -17.27 -9.80 -5.79
CA ASN A 112 -18.30 -10.76 -5.40
C ASN A 112 -19.27 -10.23 -4.32
N ASP A 113 -19.11 -8.99 -3.83
CA ASP A 113 -20.06 -8.37 -2.91
C ASP A 113 -21.13 -7.57 -3.66
N GLY A 114 -22.33 -7.51 -3.09
CA GLY A 114 -23.50 -6.80 -3.66
C GLY A 114 -23.39 -5.27 -3.67
N LYS A 115 -22.19 -4.73 -3.49
CA LYS A 115 -21.87 -3.29 -3.49
C LYS A 115 -20.87 -3.00 -4.61
N SER A 116 -20.92 -1.79 -5.16
CA SER A 116 -19.92 -1.33 -6.12
C SER A 116 -18.70 -0.72 -5.41
N TYR A 117 -17.52 -0.93 -5.98
CA TYR A 117 -16.25 -0.45 -5.45
C TYR A 117 -15.56 0.54 -6.39
N LYS A 118 -14.97 1.60 -5.86
CA LYS A 118 -13.97 2.38 -6.59
C LYS A 118 -12.65 1.63 -6.47
N VAL A 119 -12.02 1.34 -7.60
CA VAL A 119 -10.74 0.62 -7.67
C VAL A 119 -9.65 1.56 -8.14
N CYS A 120 -8.47 1.46 -7.56
CA CYS A 120 -7.29 2.19 -7.96
C CYS A 120 -6.00 1.38 -7.75
N PHE A 121 -4.96 1.74 -8.48
CA PHE A 121 -3.67 1.06 -8.48
C PHE A 121 -2.56 2.06 -8.17
N ARG A 122 -1.58 1.68 -7.34
CA ARG A 122 -0.40 2.52 -7.06
C ARG A 122 0.89 1.73 -7.22
N VAL A 123 1.83 2.26 -8.01
CA VAL A 123 3.18 1.72 -8.13
C VAL A 123 4.00 2.12 -6.90
N ASN A 124 4.37 1.13 -6.10
CA ASN A 124 5.19 1.28 -4.89
C ASN A 124 6.69 1.11 -5.19
N THR A 125 7.02 0.33 -6.22
CA THR A 125 8.37 0.19 -6.77
C THR A 125 8.24 0.13 -8.29
N PRO A 126 8.95 0.95 -9.07
CA PRO A 126 8.84 0.95 -10.52
C PRO A 126 9.79 -0.09 -11.14
N LEU A 127 9.63 -0.35 -12.43
CA LEU A 127 10.65 -1.01 -13.25
C LEU A 127 11.88 -0.09 -13.36
N SER A 128 12.98 -0.47 -12.71
CA SER A 128 14.29 0.18 -12.87
C SER A 128 15.07 -0.41 -14.05
N ASP A 129 16.20 0.21 -14.41
CA ASP A 129 17.25 -0.36 -15.27
C ASP A 129 16.85 -0.79 -16.70
N LEU A 130 15.65 -0.39 -17.15
CA LEU A 130 15.22 -0.44 -18.54
C LEU A 130 15.94 0.64 -19.38
N PRO A 131 16.12 0.42 -20.70
CA PRO A 131 16.69 1.43 -21.59
C PRO A 131 15.95 2.78 -21.58
N PRO A 132 16.65 3.90 -21.80
CA PRO A 132 16.02 5.20 -22.01
C PRO A 132 14.94 5.16 -23.10
N ASN A 133 13.79 5.80 -22.83
CA ASN A 133 12.59 5.80 -23.68
C ASN A 133 11.82 4.46 -23.78
N SER A 134 12.18 3.44 -22.99
CA SER A 134 11.29 2.29 -22.76
C SER A 134 9.97 2.77 -22.15
N LYS A 135 8.87 2.05 -22.41
CA LYS A 135 7.56 2.31 -21.80
C LYS A 135 7.01 1.01 -21.25
N ALA A 136 6.38 1.05 -20.09
CA ALA A 136 5.67 -0.09 -19.55
C ALA A 136 4.39 0.39 -18.86
N TYR A 137 3.24 -0.13 -19.29
CA TYR A 137 1.94 0.27 -18.77
C TYR A 137 1.09 -0.95 -18.42
N LEU A 138 0.41 -0.87 -17.28
CA LEU A 138 -0.76 -1.69 -16.99
C LEU A 138 -2.01 -0.91 -17.40
N TYR A 139 -2.80 -1.47 -18.30
CA TYR A 139 -4.08 -0.93 -18.74
C TYR A 139 -5.22 -1.73 -18.13
N ILE A 140 -6.22 -1.02 -17.61
CA ILE A 140 -7.41 -1.61 -16.98
C ILE A 140 -8.61 -1.41 -17.92
N TYR A 141 -9.34 -2.48 -18.21
CA TYR A 141 -10.50 -2.48 -19.10
C TYR A 141 -11.76 -2.99 -18.40
N SER A 142 -12.93 -2.55 -18.88
CA SER A 142 -14.18 -3.24 -18.56
C SER A 142 -14.17 -4.65 -19.15
N GLN A 143 -14.82 -5.60 -18.45
CA GLN A 143 -15.15 -6.92 -18.97
C GLN A 143 -15.60 -6.89 -20.44
N GLY A 144 -14.96 -7.70 -21.28
CA GLY A 144 -15.28 -7.87 -22.70
C GLY A 144 -14.93 -6.71 -23.62
N TYR A 145 -14.24 -5.65 -23.16
CA TYR A 145 -13.97 -4.48 -23.99
C TYR A 145 -13.02 -4.80 -25.16
N ALA A 146 -13.33 -4.26 -26.34
CA ALA A 146 -12.56 -4.49 -27.56
C ALA A 146 -11.27 -3.64 -27.60
N ARG A 147 -10.11 -4.28 -27.52
CA ARG A 147 -8.80 -3.61 -27.56
C ARG A 147 -8.48 -3.10 -28.98
N SER A 148 -8.56 -1.79 -29.16
CA SER A 148 -8.02 -1.10 -30.34
C SER A 148 -6.60 -0.61 -30.09
N LEU A 149 -5.74 -0.75 -31.11
CA LEU A 149 -4.37 -0.26 -31.18
C LEU A 149 -4.24 0.61 -32.44
N SER A 150 -3.94 1.90 -32.29
CA SER A 150 -3.65 2.84 -33.39
C SER A 150 -2.16 3.17 -33.44
N ASP A 151 -1.69 3.86 -34.48
CA ASP A 151 -0.33 4.44 -34.59
C ASP A 151 0.84 3.47 -34.88
N TYR A 152 1.97 4.04 -35.30
CA TYR A 152 3.22 3.33 -35.66
C TYR A 152 4.43 4.24 -35.36
N PRO A 153 5.60 3.72 -34.91
CA PRO A 153 5.90 2.32 -34.61
C PRO A 153 5.49 1.87 -33.20
N THR A 154 5.12 2.80 -32.31
CA THR A 154 4.64 2.46 -30.95
C THR A 154 3.13 2.63 -30.87
N PRO A 155 2.32 1.60 -31.19
CA PRO A 155 0.88 1.75 -31.20
C PRO A 155 0.28 2.08 -29.82
N THR A 156 -0.73 2.93 -29.79
CA THR A 156 -1.40 3.39 -28.56
C THR A 156 -2.67 2.56 -28.29
N PRO A 157 -2.81 1.90 -27.11
CA PRO A 157 -4.08 1.36 -26.66
C PRO A 157 -5.13 2.45 -26.41
N SER A 158 -6.40 2.12 -26.59
CA SER A 158 -7.52 3.05 -26.35
C SER A 158 -8.70 2.36 -25.67
N GLY A 159 -9.61 3.15 -25.09
CA GLY A 159 -10.84 2.67 -24.44
C GLY A 159 -10.66 2.07 -23.03
N TYR A 160 -9.51 2.28 -22.41
CA TYR A 160 -9.20 1.82 -21.05
C TYR A 160 -9.86 2.69 -19.97
N LEU A 161 -10.13 2.08 -18.82
CA LEU A 161 -10.63 2.72 -17.59
C LEU A 161 -9.53 3.39 -16.77
N ALA A 162 -8.29 2.87 -16.88
CA ALA A 162 -7.10 3.43 -16.27
C ALA A 162 -5.83 2.98 -17.04
N GLN A 163 -4.79 3.80 -16.98
CA GLN A 163 -3.44 3.52 -17.46
C GLN A 163 -2.46 3.82 -16.33
N ILE A 164 -1.71 2.80 -15.90
CA ILE A 164 -0.72 2.91 -14.84
C ILE A 164 0.66 2.84 -15.48
N ASP A 165 1.46 3.89 -15.36
CA ASP A 165 2.89 3.86 -15.70
C ASP A 165 3.65 3.01 -14.70
N LEU A 166 4.29 1.95 -15.19
CA LEU A 166 5.08 1.01 -14.39
C LEU A 166 6.54 1.47 -14.24
N THR A 167 6.96 2.51 -14.96
CA THR A 167 8.33 3.05 -14.96
C THR A 167 8.55 4.20 -13.96
N SER A 168 7.48 4.73 -13.36
CA SER A 168 7.54 5.79 -12.36
C SER A 168 6.74 5.45 -11.10
N THR A 169 7.13 6.05 -9.96
CA THR A 169 6.38 5.94 -8.70
C THR A 169 5.39 7.09 -8.55
N GLY A 170 4.11 6.76 -8.38
CA GLY A 170 3.08 7.70 -7.96
C GLY A 170 2.95 7.75 -6.44
N THR A 171 2.93 8.95 -5.85
CA THR A 171 2.47 9.12 -4.46
C THR A 171 0.97 8.86 -4.34
N THR A 172 0.22 9.27 -5.35
CA THR A 172 -1.22 9.06 -5.51
C THR A 172 -1.55 7.75 -6.25
N CYS A 173 -2.76 7.24 -6.04
CA CYS A 173 -3.29 6.10 -6.77
C CYS A 173 -3.97 6.49 -8.10
N VAL A 174 -3.79 5.66 -9.14
CA VAL A 174 -4.49 5.80 -10.43
C VAL A 174 -5.83 5.08 -10.33
N GLY A 175 -6.94 5.83 -10.29
CA GLY A 175 -8.29 5.28 -10.22
C GLY A 175 -8.89 4.90 -11.57
N THR A 176 -9.74 3.87 -11.59
CA THR A 176 -10.61 3.58 -12.73
C THR A 176 -11.69 4.63 -12.88
N THR A 177 -12.04 4.99 -14.12
CA THR A 177 -13.11 5.94 -14.43
C THR A 177 -14.52 5.47 -14.05
N THR A 178 -14.72 4.16 -13.87
CA THR A 178 -15.98 3.54 -13.43
C THR A 178 -15.85 2.89 -12.04
N PHE A 179 -17.00 2.54 -11.45
CA PHE A 179 -17.07 1.65 -10.29
C PHE A 179 -17.17 0.19 -10.75
N LEU A 180 -16.50 -0.71 -10.03
CA LEU A 180 -16.58 -2.15 -10.22
C LEU A 180 -17.85 -2.67 -9.52
N GLY A 181 -18.88 -3.00 -10.28
CA GLY A 181 -20.18 -3.46 -9.76
C GLY A 181 -20.19 -4.91 -9.27
N TYR A 182 -21.33 -5.36 -8.76
CA TYR A 182 -21.54 -6.76 -8.32
C TYR A 182 -21.43 -7.74 -9.49
N ASN A 183 -20.68 -8.84 -9.30
CA ASN A 183 -20.38 -9.86 -10.31
C ASN A 183 -19.78 -9.29 -11.62
N GLN A 184 -19.07 -8.17 -11.52
CA GLN A 184 -18.28 -7.60 -12.61
C GLN A 184 -16.80 -7.81 -12.33
N PHE A 185 -16.01 -7.78 -13.41
CA PHE A 185 -14.56 -7.72 -13.32
C PHE A 185 -13.97 -6.65 -14.24
N TYR A 186 -12.77 -6.21 -13.87
CA TYR A 186 -11.89 -5.46 -14.74
C TYR A 186 -10.79 -6.34 -15.27
N GLU A 187 -10.55 -6.28 -16.58
CA GLU A 187 -9.50 -7.03 -17.27
C GLU A 187 -8.20 -6.23 -17.29
N MET A 188 -7.08 -6.89 -17.02
CA MET A 188 -5.75 -6.29 -17.01
C MET A 188 -4.96 -6.67 -18.25
N ASP A 189 -4.49 -5.65 -18.96
CA ASP A 189 -3.63 -5.76 -20.14
C ASP A 189 -2.25 -5.14 -19.84
N LEU A 190 -1.17 -5.82 -20.24
CA LEU A 190 0.20 -5.29 -20.10
C LEU A 190 0.73 -4.84 -21.46
N TYR A 191 1.21 -3.60 -21.50
CA TYR A 191 1.91 -3.01 -22.64
C TYR A 191 3.37 -2.79 -22.27
N ILE A 192 4.30 -3.29 -23.10
CA ILE A 192 5.72 -3.02 -22.96
C ILE A 192 6.27 -2.54 -24.31
N TYR A 193 7.10 -1.51 -24.27
CA TYR A 193 7.95 -1.05 -25.37
C TYR A 193 9.40 -0.99 -24.90
N ILE A 194 10.29 -1.72 -25.59
CA ILE A 194 11.74 -1.64 -25.38
C ILE A 194 12.40 -1.21 -26.70
N PRO A 195 13.16 -0.10 -26.74
CA PRO A 195 13.82 0.36 -27.96
C PRO A 195 14.93 -0.61 -28.40
N GLU A 196 15.13 -0.72 -29.72
CA GLU A 196 16.26 -1.44 -30.30
C GLU A 196 17.62 -0.75 -29.98
N GLY A 197 18.71 -1.48 -30.17
CA GLY A 197 20.08 -0.99 -29.97
C GLY A 197 20.63 -1.16 -28.55
N TYR A 198 19.81 -1.62 -27.60
CA TYR A 198 20.21 -1.89 -26.21
C TYR A 198 20.26 -3.39 -25.92
N ASN A 199 21.23 -3.85 -25.13
CA ASN A 199 21.21 -5.20 -24.55
C ASN A 199 20.54 -5.15 -23.17
N VAL A 200 19.30 -5.66 -23.10
CA VAL A 200 18.53 -5.75 -21.84
C VAL A 200 18.62 -7.12 -21.16
N GLY A 201 19.64 -7.92 -21.51
CA GLY A 201 19.86 -9.23 -20.89
C GLY A 201 18.86 -10.32 -21.30
N MET A 202 18.26 -10.19 -22.50
CA MET A 202 17.36 -11.20 -23.10
C MET A 202 17.97 -12.62 -23.11
N THR A 203 19.30 -12.72 -23.22
CA THR A 203 20.05 -13.99 -23.21
C THR A 203 20.61 -14.37 -21.83
N SER A 204 20.59 -13.46 -20.85
CA SER A 204 21.05 -13.70 -19.48
C SER A 204 19.91 -13.94 -18.49
N GLY A 205 18.65 -13.85 -18.92
CA GLY A 205 17.48 -14.01 -18.05
C GLY A 205 17.25 -12.84 -17.08
N THR A 206 17.69 -11.63 -17.46
CA THR A 206 17.52 -10.44 -16.62
C THR A 206 16.04 -10.17 -16.37
N THR A 207 15.65 -10.08 -15.10
CA THR A 207 14.26 -9.89 -14.66
C THR A 207 14.07 -8.46 -14.15
N TYR A 208 12.99 -7.82 -14.59
CA TYR A 208 12.61 -6.47 -14.18
C TYR A 208 11.26 -6.51 -13.46
N THR A 209 11.16 -5.95 -12.26
CA THR A 209 9.97 -6.08 -11.39
C THR A 209 9.46 -4.73 -10.89
N ALA A 210 8.20 -4.40 -11.19
CA ALA A 210 7.46 -3.37 -10.46
C ALA A 210 6.59 -4.01 -9.36
N ASN A 211 6.48 -3.34 -8.21
CA ASN A 211 5.60 -3.72 -7.11
C ASN A 211 4.41 -2.76 -7.06
N LEU A 212 3.19 -3.29 -7.19
CA LEU A 212 1.95 -2.51 -7.21
C LEU A 212 1.07 -2.84 -6.00
N LEU A 213 0.25 -1.87 -5.61
CA LEU A 213 -0.85 -2.04 -4.67
C LEU A 213 -2.18 -1.91 -5.43
N LEU A 214 -3.02 -2.94 -5.35
CA LEU A 214 -4.45 -2.82 -5.61
C LEU A 214 -5.10 -2.20 -4.37
N ILE A 215 -5.85 -1.12 -4.57
CA ILE A 215 -6.57 -0.41 -3.52
C ILE A 215 -8.03 -0.31 -3.97
N TYR A 216 -8.95 -0.59 -3.05
CA TYR A 216 -10.39 -0.45 -3.32
C TYR A 216 -11.11 0.15 -2.11
N THR A 217 -12.20 0.86 -2.38
CA THR A 217 -13.08 1.42 -1.36
C THR A 217 -14.55 1.27 -1.78
N PRO A 218 -15.50 0.98 -0.87
CA PRO A 218 -16.91 1.01 -1.17
C PRO A 218 -17.33 2.38 -1.72
N GLN A 219 -18.33 2.41 -2.60
CA GLN A 219 -18.83 3.63 -3.25
C GLN A 219 -19.28 4.77 -2.29
N THR A 220 -19.41 4.51 -0.99
CA THR A 220 -20.17 5.35 -0.05
C THR A 220 -19.37 6.08 1.04
N SER A 221 -18.06 5.86 1.22
CA SER A 221 -17.38 6.31 2.46
C SER A 221 -16.12 7.17 2.34
N GLU A 222 -15.23 7.01 1.36
CA GLU A 222 -13.97 7.80 1.36
C GLU A 222 -13.28 7.92 -0.01
N THR A 223 -12.48 8.99 -0.18
CA THR A 223 -11.56 9.13 -1.32
C THR A 223 -10.24 8.43 -0.98
N PRO A 224 -9.75 7.46 -1.79
CA PRO A 224 -8.45 6.84 -1.57
C PRO A 224 -7.29 7.85 -1.67
N PRO A 225 -6.22 7.70 -0.87
CA PRO A 225 -5.02 8.54 -0.92
C PRO A 225 -4.13 8.28 -2.15
#